data_AF-A0A3C1SC83-F1
#
_entry.id   AF-A0A3C1SC83-F1
#
_cell.length_a   1.000
_cell.length_b   1.000
_cell.length_c   1.000
_cell.angle_alpha   90.00
_cell.angle_beta   90.00
_cell.angle_gamma   90.00
#
_symmetry.space_group_name_H-M   'P 1'
#
loop_
_entity.id
_entity.type
_entity.pdbx_description
1 polymer ?
#
loop_
_entity_poly.entity_id
_entity_poly.type
_entity_poly.pdbx_seq_one_letter_code
_entity_poly.pdbx_strand_id
1 'polypeptide(L)'
;WTWMAALITPAATPYYGFFCGATLIHSHWVMTAAHCVKDDFGDDLLPEDIEVVLNIYDLKKETGDRVKIRRIISHPKHDLFEGDDFDIALIELEQDVRYQPLALWSDKSDIQGKTSVVIGWGYTNRIDPDQLMEVQMPVISNDRCNAAYNEDSSYGMNPITQRMLCAGEDGKDSCSGDSGGPLIIKDNTGAWRQAGIVSWGSDPCAMPGLYGVYSRVSEFADFISQYVALSLDAPKLKASVSGTQLTLSWTPVFGAQGYTLYYAPYPNAIYIKTVEMGNITSVSGYLWQGAAFYTALQAYGSGMVSAYSNIESFVINAPSP
;
A
#
# COMPACT_ATOMS: atom_id res chain seq x y z
N TRP A 1 8.62 -5.97 -13.55
CA TRP A 1 7.82 -5.84 -12.33
C TRP A 1 7.74 -7.19 -11.62
N THR A 2 8.78 -7.62 -10.87
CA THR A 2 8.89 -9.01 -10.36
C THR A 2 7.88 -9.37 -9.27
N TRP A 3 7.29 -8.36 -8.65
CA TRP A 3 6.21 -8.48 -7.67
C TRP A 3 4.83 -8.67 -8.31
N MET A 4 4.69 -8.53 -9.64
CA MET A 4 3.42 -8.80 -10.30
C MET A 4 3.08 -10.28 -10.18
N ALA A 5 1.87 -10.52 -9.72
CA ALA A 5 1.26 -11.83 -9.63
C ALA A 5 0.01 -11.87 -10.53
N ALA A 6 -0.19 -13.01 -11.16
CA ALA A 6 -1.42 -13.37 -11.84
C ALA A 6 -2.18 -14.38 -10.97
N LEU A 7 -3.46 -14.12 -10.71
CA LEU A 7 -4.38 -15.09 -10.14
C LEU A 7 -4.99 -15.88 -11.28
N ILE A 8 -4.86 -17.21 -11.22
CA ILE A 8 -5.33 -18.10 -12.27
C ILE A 8 -6.16 -19.24 -11.71
N THR A 9 -7.10 -19.74 -12.50
CA THR A 9 -7.76 -21.02 -12.22
C THR A 9 -6.72 -22.16 -12.24
N PRO A 10 -6.71 -23.04 -11.22
CA PRO A 10 -5.81 -24.18 -11.15
C PRO A 10 -5.86 -25.06 -12.40
N ALA A 11 -4.71 -25.62 -12.78
CA ALA A 11 -4.53 -26.48 -13.96
C ALA A 11 -4.82 -25.84 -15.33
N ALA A 12 -5.34 -24.62 -15.40
CA ALA A 12 -5.42 -23.85 -16.64
C ALA A 12 -4.04 -23.26 -16.99
N THR A 13 -3.78 -23.00 -18.28
CA THR A 13 -2.61 -22.19 -18.67
C THR A 13 -2.82 -20.74 -18.20
N PRO A 14 -1.76 -19.94 -18.00
CA PRO A 14 -1.95 -18.54 -17.58
C PRO A 14 -2.83 -17.75 -18.56
N TYR A 15 -2.71 -18.01 -19.86
CA TYR A 15 -3.56 -17.38 -20.88
C TYR A 15 -5.06 -17.64 -20.72
N TYR A 16 -5.46 -18.87 -20.38
CA TYR A 16 -6.89 -19.21 -20.26
C TYR A 16 -7.43 -19.09 -18.84
N GLY A 17 -6.56 -19.22 -17.83
CA GLY A 17 -6.95 -19.25 -16.44
C GLY A 17 -6.89 -17.89 -15.75
N PHE A 18 -6.23 -16.89 -16.34
CA PHE A 18 -6.08 -15.57 -15.73
C PHE A 18 -7.41 -14.84 -15.59
N PHE A 19 -7.67 -14.33 -14.39
CA PHE A 19 -8.88 -13.56 -14.10
C PHE A 19 -8.61 -12.27 -13.32
N CYS A 20 -7.54 -12.20 -12.52
CA CYS A 20 -7.17 -11.00 -11.77
C CYS A 20 -5.66 -10.85 -11.61
N GLY A 21 -5.22 -9.61 -11.47
CA GLY A 21 -3.89 -9.25 -10.99
C GLY A 21 -3.77 -9.32 -9.48
N ALA A 22 -2.52 -9.36 -9.01
CA ALA A 22 -2.18 -9.23 -7.61
C ALA A 22 -0.73 -8.75 -7.45
N THR A 23 -0.32 -8.45 -6.22
CA THR A 23 1.03 -7.94 -5.92
C THR A 23 1.68 -8.69 -4.76
N LEU A 24 2.91 -9.15 -4.95
CA LEU A 24 3.74 -9.66 -3.87
C LEU A 24 4.17 -8.52 -2.93
N ILE A 25 3.74 -8.58 -1.67
CA ILE A 25 3.99 -7.55 -0.65
C ILE A 25 4.88 -8.05 0.50
N HIS A 26 5.06 -9.37 0.62
CA HIS A 26 6.02 -10.03 1.51
C HIS A 26 6.56 -11.31 0.85
N SER A 27 7.55 -11.99 1.44
CA SER A 27 8.13 -13.23 0.90
C SER A 27 7.11 -14.35 0.66
N HIS A 28 5.96 -14.36 1.34
CA HIS A 28 4.88 -15.33 1.15
C HIS A 28 3.50 -14.68 1.27
N TRP A 29 3.39 -13.37 1.04
CA TRP A 29 2.09 -12.68 1.02
C TRP A 29 1.88 -11.91 -0.26
N VAL A 30 0.72 -12.11 -0.84
CA VAL A 30 0.22 -11.44 -2.03
C VAL A 30 -1.03 -10.66 -1.67
N MET A 31 -1.15 -9.44 -2.19
CA MET A 31 -2.28 -8.55 -1.99
C MET A 31 -3.05 -8.38 -3.30
N THR A 32 -4.38 -8.42 -3.22
CA THR A 32 -5.30 -8.29 -4.36
C THR A 32 -6.60 -7.63 -3.89
N ALA A 33 -7.59 -7.51 -4.78
CA ALA A 33 -8.93 -7.07 -4.47
C ALA A 33 -9.74 -8.22 -3.85
N ALA A 34 -10.64 -7.92 -2.91
CA ALA A 34 -11.53 -8.93 -2.33
C ALA A 34 -12.51 -9.48 -3.36
N HIS A 35 -13.01 -8.67 -4.29
CA HIS A 35 -13.90 -9.14 -5.34
C HIS A 35 -13.26 -10.21 -6.26
N CYS A 36 -11.93 -10.25 -6.35
CA CYS A 36 -11.21 -11.27 -7.12
C CYS A 36 -11.20 -12.63 -6.43
N VAL A 37 -11.44 -12.69 -5.12
CA VAL A 37 -11.27 -13.91 -4.32
C VAL A 37 -12.52 -14.29 -3.55
N LYS A 38 -13.67 -13.73 -3.93
CA LYS A 38 -14.98 -14.11 -3.40
C LYS A 38 -15.81 -14.83 -4.44
N ASP A 39 -16.66 -15.74 -3.97
CA ASP A 39 -17.68 -16.39 -4.80
C ASP A 39 -18.94 -15.51 -4.97
N ASP A 40 -19.90 -15.99 -5.76
CA ASP A 40 -21.16 -15.30 -6.02
C ASP A 40 -22.04 -15.12 -4.76
N PHE A 41 -21.69 -15.75 -3.64
CA PHE A 41 -22.38 -15.63 -2.35
C PHE A 41 -21.67 -14.67 -1.37
N GLY A 42 -20.47 -14.18 -1.74
CA GLY A 42 -19.67 -13.27 -0.92
C GLY A 42 -18.74 -13.95 0.07
N ASP A 43 -18.60 -15.28 -0.01
CA ASP A 43 -17.64 -16.04 0.78
C ASP A 43 -16.28 -16.08 0.06
N ASP A 44 -15.20 -16.16 0.83
CA ASP A 44 -13.86 -16.32 0.25
C ASP A 44 -13.76 -17.67 -0.49
N LEU A 45 -13.19 -17.64 -1.69
CA LEU A 45 -12.86 -18.85 -2.46
C LEU A 45 -11.95 -19.79 -1.66
N LEU A 46 -11.99 -21.08 -1.99
CA LEU A 46 -11.10 -22.04 -1.35
C LEU A 46 -9.67 -21.89 -1.89
N PRO A 47 -8.63 -22.11 -1.06
CA PRO A 47 -7.23 -22.05 -1.51
C PRO A 47 -6.92 -22.94 -2.72
N GLU A 48 -7.62 -24.08 -2.85
CA GLU A 48 -7.49 -24.99 -3.99
C GLU A 48 -8.15 -24.51 -5.28
N ASP A 49 -8.97 -23.46 -5.26
CA ASP A 49 -9.68 -22.91 -6.43
C ASP A 49 -8.87 -21.84 -7.16
N ILE A 50 -7.71 -21.44 -6.64
CA ILE A 50 -6.86 -20.38 -7.19
C ILE A 50 -5.37 -20.78 -7.11
N GLU A 51 -4.60 -20.47 -8.15
CA GLU A 51 -3.14 -20.47 -8.10
C GLU A 51 -2.57 -19.06 -8.30
N VAL A 52 -1.44 -18.78 -7.65
CA VAL A 52 -0.67 -17.56 -7.87
C VAL A 52 0.48 -17.86 -8.82
N VAL A 53 0.62 -17.09 -9.90
CA VAL A 53 1.78 -17.14 -10.80
C VAL A 53 2.58 -15.85 -10.68
N LEU A 54 3.83 -15.97 -10.24
CA LEU A 54 4.75 -14.84 -10.11
C LEU A 54 5.75 -14.76 -11.25
N ASN A 55 6.23 -13.55 -11.53
CA ASN A 55 7.27 -13.28 -12.53
C ASN A 55 6.93 -13.83 -13.93
N ILE A 56 5.65 -13.76 -14.27
CA ILE A 56 5.16 -13.94 -15.63
C ILE A 56 5.13 -12.58 -16.32
N TYR A 57 5.49 -12.53 -17.60
CA TYR A 57 5.39 -11.33 -18.43
C TYR A 57 4.38 -11.52 -19.56
N ASP A 58 4.34 -12.71 -20.15
CA ASP A 58 3.53 -13.04 -21.32
C ASP A 58 2.64 -14.24 -20.96
N LEU A 59 1.32 -14.03 -20.86
CA LEU A 59 0.35 -15.05 -20.43
C LEU A 59 0.28 -16.24 -21.40
N LYS A 60 0.65 -16.07 -22.67
CA LYS A 60 0.75 -17.16 -23.65
C LYS A 60 1.96 -18.06 -23.43
N LYS A 61 2.91 -17.64 -22.59
CA LYS A 61 4.07 -18.43 -22.23
C LYS A 61 3.84 -19.07 -20.87
N GLU A 62 4.03 -20.38 -20.79
CA GLU A 62 4.04 -21.14 -19.54
C GLU A 62 5.36 -20.87 -18.77
N THR A 63 5.53 -19.61 -18.38
CA THR A 63 6.66 -19.11 -17.59
C THR A 63 6.16 -18.61 -16.24
N GLY A 64 7.10 -18.32 -15.34
CA GLY A 64 6.79 -17.87 -13.99
C GLY A 64 6.73 -19.04 -13.01
N ASP A 65 6.77 -18.69 -11.73
CA ASP A 65 6.73 -19.66 -10.64
C ASP A 65 5.27 -19.77 -10.17
N ARG A 66 4.66 -20.95 -10.33
CA ARG A 66 3.34 -21.28 -9.77
C ARG A 66 3.50 -21.59 -8.28
N VAL A 67 2.70 -20.94 -7.45
CA VAL A 67 2.76 -21.08 -5.99
C VAL A 67 1.36 -21.36 -5.46
N LYS A 68 1.27 -22.38 -4.62
CA LYS A 68 0.03 -22.76 -3.95
C LYS A 68 -0.31 -21.79 -2.82
N ILE A 69 -1.60 -21.69 -2.55
CA ILE A 69 -2.17 -20.83 -1.53
C ILE A 69 -2.39 -21.64 -0.25
N ARG A 70 -1.97 -21.09 0.88
CA ARG A 70 -2.23 -21.62 2.22
C ARG A 70 -3.60 -21.18 2.73
N ARG A 71 -3.93 -19.90 2.55
CA ARG A 71 -5.23 -19.31 2.90
C ARG A 71 -5.47 -17.98 2.20
N ILE A 72 -6.75 -17.63 2.09
CA ILE A 72 -7.27 -16.37 1.57
C ILE A 72 -7.94 -15.63 2.74
N ILE A 73 -7.77 -14.31 2.78
CA ILE A 73 -8.32 -13.45 3.83
C ILE A 73 -8.80 -12.15 3.18
N SER A 74 -10.10 -12.06 2.91
CA SER A 74 -10.72 -10.78 2.54
C SER A 74 -10.93 -9.87 3.74
N HIS A 75 -11.01 -8.56 3.48
CA HIS A 75 -11.39 -7.63 4.53
C HIS A 75 -12.79 -7.97 5.07
N PRO A 76 -12.99 -8.08 6.41
CA PRO A 76 -14.25 -8.57 6.99
C PRO A 76 -15.45 -7.65 6.81
N LYS A 77 -15.24 -6.44 6.29
CA LYS A 77 -16.29 -5.47 5.96
C LYS A 77 -16.56 -5.35 4.44
N HIS A 78 -15.87 -6.13 3.63
CA HIS A 78 -16.12 -6.13 2.20
C HIS A 78 -17.43 -6.83 1.88
N ASP A 79 -18.29 -6.13 1.17
CA ASP A 79 -19.58 -6.61 0.69
C ASP A 79 -19.65 -6.48 -0.83
N LEU A 80 -19.80 -7.62 -1.53
CA LEU A 80 -19.92 -7.68 -2.98
C LEU A 80 -21.16 -6.96 -3.52
N PHE A 81 -22.17 -6.76 -2.68
CA PHE A 81 -23.46 -6.21 -3.09
C PHE A 81 -23.61 -4.72 -2.74
N GLU A 82 -22.63 -4.12 -2.07
CA GLU A 82 -22.67 -2.72 -1.60
C GLU A 82 -21.45 -1.90 -2.06
N GLY A 83 -21.28 -1.78 -3.37
CA GLY A 83 -20.42 -0.75 -3.99
C GLY A 83 -18.90 -0.93 -3.80
N ASP A 84 -18.45 -2.18 -3.57
CA ASP A 84 -17.04 -2.58 -3.48
C ASP A 84 -16.19 -1.73 -2.52
N ASP A 85 -16.80 -1.25 -1.42
CA ASP A 85 -16.04 -0.65 -0.33
C ASP A 85 -15.29 -1.73 0.46
N PHE A 86 -14.14 -1.38 1.03
CA PHE A 86 -13.21 -2.33 1.66
C PHE A 86 -12.68 -3.43 0.72
N ASP A 87 -12.57 -3.17 -0.58
CA ASP A 87 -12.15 -4.13 -1.60
C ASP A 87 -10.63 -4.42 -1.56
N ILE A 88 -10.24 -5.26 -0.61
CA ILE A 88 -8.87 -5.75 -0.39
C ILE A 88 -8.90 -7.16 0.19
N ALA A 89 -8.01 -8.00 -0.32
CA ALA A 89 -7.72 -9.32 0.23
C ALA A 89 -6.23 -9.61 0.29
N LEU A 90 -5.88 -10.53 1.18
CA LEU A 90 -4.54 -11.07 1.37
C LEU A 90 -4.53 -12.56 1.10
N ILE A 91 -3.52 -13.01 0.37
CA ILE A 91 -3.29 -14.40 0.03
C ILE A 91 -1.96 -14.80 0.68
N GLU A 92 -2.00 -15.77 1.59
CA GLU A 92 -0.81 -16.40 2.17
C GLU A 92 -0.37 -17.56 1.28
N LEU A 93 0.88 -17.56 0.84
CA LEU A 93 1.46 -18.62 0.03
C LEU A 93 1.95 -19.78 0.92
N GLU A 94 1.96 -21.01 0.41
CA GLU A 94 2.47 -22.17 1.16
C GLU A 94 3.98 -22.11 1.44
N GLN A 95 4.72 -21.31 0.67
CA GLN A 95 6.17 -21.20 0.74
C GLN A 95 6.66 -19.80 0.42
N ASP A 96 7.84 -19.45 0.95
CA ASP A 96 8.54 -18.22 0.57
C ASP A 96 8.96 -18.25 -0.91
N VAL A 97 8.86 -17.09 -1.54
CA VAL A 97 9.30 -16.85 -2.92
C VAL A 97 10.56 -15.98 -2.93
N ARG A 98 11.36 -16.14 -3.98
CA ARG A 98 12.65 -15.44 -4.16
C ARG A 98 12.53 -14.01 -4.72
N TYR A 99 11.32 -13.57 -5.06
CA TYR A 99 11.11 -12.29 -5.73
C TYR A 99 11.04 -11.15 -4.72
N GLN A 100 11.55 -9.98 -5.12
CA GLN A 100 11.51 -8.79 -4.29
C GLN A 100 10.05 -8.31 -4.16
N PRO A 101 9.49 -8.23 -2.93
CA PRO A 101 8.16 -7.67 -2.72
C PRO A 101 8.14 -6.15 -2.97
N LEU A 102 6.98 -5.63 -3.36
CA LEU A 102 6.75 -4.20 -3.49
C LEU A 102 6.36 -3.61 -2.13
N ALA A 103 7.06 -2.55 -1.74
CA ALA A 103 6.72 -1.82 -0.53
C ALA A 103 5.43 -1.01 -0.70
N LEU A 104 4.67 -0.89 0.39
CA LEU A 104 3.37 -0.22 0.40
C LEU A 104 3.51 1.28 0.67
N TRP A 105 2.59 2.07 0.11
CA TRP A 105 2.43 3.47 0.48
C TRP A 105 1.59 3.56 1.75
N SER A 106 2.24 3.85 2.87
CA SER A 106 1.63 3.92 4.20
C SER A 106 1.23 5.33 4.63
N ASP A 107 1.72 6.34 3.91
CA ASP A 107 1.50 7.74 4.27
C ASP A 107 0.05 8.13 3.93
N LYS A 108 -0.65 8.68 4.92
CA LYS A 108 -1.99 9.24 4.75
C LYS A 108 -1.96 10.66 4.15
N SER A 109 -0.79 11.14 3.76
CA SER A 109 -0.66 12.37 2.99
C SER A 109 -1.42 12.30 1.68
N ASP A 110 -1.91 13.45 1.26
CA ASP A 110 -2.60 13.58 0.00
C ASP A 110 -1.64 13.31 -1.17
N ILE A 111 -2.05 12.41 -2.04
CA ILE A 111 -1.33 11.99 -3.25
C ILE A 111 -1.99 12.52 -4.53
N GLN A 112 -3.01 13.37 -4.42
CA GLN A 112 -3.64 14.05 -5.56
C GLN A 112 -2.60 14.68 -6.47
N GLY A 113 -2.79 14.50 -7.78
CA GLY A 113 -1.94 15.08 -8.83
C GLY A 113 -0.58 14.39 -8.98
N LYS A 114 -0.20 13.45 -8.11
CA LYS A 114 0.97 12.60 -8.37
C LYS A 114 0.71 11.74 -9.60
N THR A 115 1.74 11.56 -10.42
CA THR A 115 1.74 10.55 -11.48
C THR A 115 1.75 9.17 -10.86
N SER A 116 0.74 8.37 -11.19
CA SER A 116 0.66 6.95 -10.89
C SER A 116 0.94 6.11 -12.13
N VAL A 117 1.27 4.85 -11.90
CA VAL A 117 1.39 3.81 -12.93
C VAL A 117 0.52 2.63 -12.52
N VAL A 118 -0.33 2.18 -13.44
CA VAL A 118 -1.06 0.91 -13.31
C VAL A 118 -0.36 -0.11 -14.18
N ILE A 119 -0.24 -1.34 -13.68
CA ILE A 119 0.48 -2.43 -14.34
C ILE A 119 -0.42 -3.66 -14.34
N GLY A 120 -0.61 -4.29 -15.49
CA GLY A 120 -1.48 -5.47 -15.59
C GLY A 120 -1.59 -6.03 -17.01
N TRP A 121 -2.52 -6.98 -17.16
CA TRP A 121 -2.85 -7.66 -18.42
C TRP A 121 -4.29 -7.36 -18.85
N GLY A 122 -4.89 -6.32 -18.30
CA GLY A 122 -6.27 -5.96 -18.57
C GLY A 122 -6.49 -5.46 -20.00
N TYR A 123 -7.76 -5.53 -20.39
CA TYR A 123 -8.25 -5.20 -21.71
C TYR A 123 -7.77 -3.81 -22.16
N THR A 124 -7.23 -3.75 -23.37
CA THR A 124 -6.96 -2.49 -24.05
C THR A 124 -8.03 -2.27 -25.11
N ASN A 125 -8.27 -1.03 -25.55
CA ASN A 125 -9.27 -0.62 -26.56
C ASN A 125 -9.31 -1.43 -27.88
N ARG A 126 -8.45 -2.43 -28.08
CA ARG A 126 -8.34 -3.25 -29.29
C ARG A 126 -8.16 -4.75 -29.02
N ILE A 127 -7.56 -5.17 -27.89
CA ILE A 127 -7.18 -6.55 -27.58
C ILE A 127 -6.99 -6.76 -26.07
N ASP A 128 -7.17 -8.00 -25.62
CA ASP A 128 -6.56 -8.50 -24.39
C ASP A 128 -5.04 -8.64 -24.61
N PRO A 129 -4.20 -7.85 -23.91
CA PRO A 129 -2.77 -7.94 -24.10
C PRO A 129 -2.23 -9.22 -23.46
N ASP A 130 -1.56 -10.05 -24.27
CA ASP A 130 -0.86 -11.23 -23.72
C ASP A 130 0.31 -10.81 -22.82
N GLN A 131 0.93 -9.67 -23.14
CA GLN A 131 2.11 -9.14 -22.46
C GLN A 131 1.73 -8.13 -21.42
N LEU A 132 2.48 -8.09 -20.32
CA LEU A 132 2.27 -7.15 -19.24
C LEU A 132 2.42 -5.71 -19.75
N MET A 133 1.37 -4.92 -19.54
CA MET A 133 1.27 -3.53 -19.95
C MET A 133 1.40 -2.61 -18.74
N GLU A 134 1.67 -1.33 -19.03
CA GLU A 134 1.61 -0.27 -18.03
C GLU A 134 1.03 1.00 -18.63
N VAL A 135 0.37 1.80 -17.80
CA VAL A 135 -0.17 3.10 -18.19
C VAL A 135 0.07 4.12 -17.09
N GLN A 136 0.53 5.31 -17.49
CA GLN A 136 0.75 6.44 -16.59
C GLN A 136 -0.42 7.40 -16.65
N MET A 137 -0.93 7.79 -15.48
CA MET A 137 -2.07 8.68 -15.32
C MET A 137 -1.95 9.48 -14.00
N PRO A 138 -2.66 10.60 -13.85
CA PRO A 138 -2.65 11.34 -12.58
C PRO A 138 -3.63 10.74 -11.57
N VAL A 139 -3.28 10.84 -10.29
CA VAL A 139 -4.23 10.62 -9.19
C VAL A 139 -5.20 11.80 -9.10
N ILE A 140 -6.49 11.51 -8.97
CA ILE A 140 -7.59 12.45 -8.93
C ILE A 140 -8.13 12.55 -7.50
N SER A 141 -8.57 13.76 -7.09
CA SER A 141 -9.20 13.93 -5.79
C SER A 141 -10.54 13.21 -5.72
N ASN A 142 -10.89 12.70 -4.54
CA ASN A 142 -12.19 12.04 -4.34
C ASN A 142 -13.36 12.99 -4.62
N ASP A 143 -13.23 14.29 -4.33
CA ASP A 143 -14.27 15.29 -4.64
C ASP A 143 -14.52 15.43 -6.15
N ARG A 144 -13.44 15.50 -6.94
CA ARG A 144 -13.57 15.57 -8.41
C ARG A 144 -14.12 14.26 -8.98
N CYS A 145 -13.69 13.13 -8.42
CA CYS A 145 -14.18 11.82 -8.82
C CYS A 145 -15.67 11.65 -8.50
N ASN A 146 -16.11 12.01 -7.30
CA ASN A 146 -17.52 12.03 -6.92
C ASN A 146 -18.33 12.99 -7.80
N ALA A 147 -17.81 14.18 -8.10
CA ALA A 147 -18.49 15.12 -8.99
C ALA A 147 -18.75 14.50 -10.37
N ALA A 148 -17.75 13.82 -10.95
CA ALA A 148 -17.91 13.11 -12.22
C ALA A 148 -18.94 11.96 -12.13
N TYR A 149 -18.84 11.10 -11.12
CA TYR A 149 -19.75 9.97 -10.97
C TYR A 149 -21.19 10.38 -10.66
N ASN A 150 -21.39 11.51 -9.95
CA ASN A 150 -22.73 12.04 -9.67
C ASN A 150 -23.46 12.53 -10.92
N GLU A 151 -22.75 12.84 -12.01
CA GLU A 151 -23.37 13.18 -13.29
C GLU A 151 -24.02 11.96 -13.98
N ASP A 152 -23.60 10.75 -13.60
CA ASP A 152 -24.15 9.49 -14.09
C ASP A 152 -25.07 8.85 -13.04
N SER A 153 -26.37 8.82 -13.35
CA SER A 153 -27.40 8.29 -12.45
C SER A 153 -27.27 6.80 -12.11
N SER A 154 -26.38 6.06 -12.77
CA SER A 154 -26.16 4.62 -12.52
C SER A 154 -25.33 4.32 -11.27
N TYR A 155 -24.49 5.24 -10.79
CA TYR A 155 -23.55 4.99 -9.67
C TYR A 155 -24.04 5.46 -8.30
N GLY A 156 -25.25 6.03 -8.22
CA GLY A 156 -25.74 6.64 -6.98
C GLY A 156 -25.00 7.93 -6.61
N MET A 157 -25.31 8.47 -5.42
CA MET A 157 -24.77 9.77 -4.99
C MET A 157 -23.54 9.60 -4.09
N ASN A 158 -22.42 10.22 -4.47
CA ASN A 158 -21.11 10.18 -3.83
C ASN A 158 -20.58 8.76 -3.57
N PRO A 159 -20.39 7.94 -4.62
CA PRO A 159 -19.95 6.55 -4.46
C PRO A 159 -18.50 6.42 -3.95
N ILE A 160 -17.66 7.45 -4.11
CA ILE A 160 -16.23 7.37 -3.77
C ILE A 160 -16.00 7.67 -2.30
N THR A 161 -15.66 6.63 -1.53
CA THR A 161 -15.37 6.73 -0.10
C THR A 161 -13.93 7.15 0.17
N GLN A 162 -13.60 7.48 1.44
CA GLN A 162 -12.21 7.81 1.83
C GLN A 162 -11.24 6.63 1.67
N ARG A 163 -11.75 5.40 1.68
CA ARG A 163 -10.97 4.16 1.47
C ARG A 163 -10.68 3.91 0.00
N MET A 164 -11.20 4.75 -0.89
CA MET A 164 -10.95 4.71 -2.31
C MET A 164 -10.08 5.90 -2.75
N LEU A 165 -9.37 5.72 -3.85
CA LEU A 165 -8.72 6.78 -4.62
C LEU A 165 -9.10 6.62 -6.09
N CYS A 166 -9.08 7.72 -6.84
CA CYS A 166 -9.33 7.67 -8.28
C CYS A 166 -8.06 8.03 -9.05
N ALA A 167 -7.90 7.46 -10.24
CA ALA A 167 -6.85 7.84 -11.17
C ALA A 167 -7.35 7.69 -12.61
N GLY A 168 -6.90 8.57 -13.48
CA GLY A 168 -7.30 8.53 -14.88
C GLY A 168 -7.14 9.86 -15.58
N GLU A 169 -7.11 9.81 -16.90
CA GLU A 169 -7.23 10.95 -17.80
C GLU A 169 -7.88 10.47 -19.11
N ASP A 170 -8.30 11.39 -19.97
CA ASP A 170 -9.03 11.04 -21.20
C ASP A 170 -8.31 9.93 -22.01
N GLY A 171 -9.00 8.80 -22.18
CA GLY A 171 -8.49 7.64 -22.93
C GLY A 171 -7.44 6.78 -22.20
N LYS A 172 -7.20 7.00 -20.90
CA LYS A 172 -6.31 6.18 -20.07
C LYS A 172 -6.97 5.78 -18.76
N ASP A 173 -7.04 4.47 -18.55
CA ASP A 173 -7.64 3.86 -17.37
C ASP A 173 -7.05 2.45 -17.14
N SER A 174 -7.29 1.88 -15.96
CA SER A 174 -7.29 0.43 -15.78
C SER A 174 -8.53 -0.18 -16.42
N CYS A 175 -8.49 -1.46 -16.80
CA CYS A 175 -9.67 -2.10 -17.37
C CYS A 175 -9.83 -3.57 -16.94
N SER A 176 -10.87 -4.22 -17.43
CA SER A 176 -11.18 -5.64 -17.16
C SER A 176 -9.93 -6.52 -17.27
N GLY A 177 -9.59 -7.25 -16.21
CA GLY A 177 -8.37 -8.05 -16.11
C GLY A 177 -7.19 -7.36 -15.40
N ASP A 178 -7.25 -6.05 -15.15
CA ASP A 178 -6.32 -5.37 -14.24
C ASP A 178 -6.75 -5.47 -12.77
N SER A 179 -8.00 -5.87 -12.51
CA SER A 179 -8.60 -6.05 -11.18
C SER A 179 -7.65 -6.72 -10.19
N GLY A 180 -7.52 -6.16 -8.99
CA GLY A 180 -6.59 -6.62 -7.96
C GLY A 180 -5.11 -6.28 -8.19
N GLY A 181 -4.75 -5.81 -9.39
CA GLY A 181 -3.42 -5.34 -9.75
C GLY A 181 -3.03 -4.03 -9.05
N PRO A 182 -1.73 -3.67 -9.06
CA PRO A 182 -1.25 -2.50 -8.33
C PRO A 182 -1.42 -1.20 -9.13
N LEU A 183 -1.83 -0.15 -8.41
CA LEU A 183 -1.50 1.23 -8.75
C LEU A 183 -0.31 1.68 -7.90
N ILE A 184 0.78 2.08 -8.56
CA ILE A 184 2.03 2.47 -7.91
C ILE A 184 2.36 3.95 -8.12
N ILE A 185 3.02 4.55 -7.14
CA ILE A 185 3.54 5.92 -7.19
C ILE A 185 5.00 5.94 -6.72
N LYS A 186 5.72 7.01 -7.05
CA LYS A 186 7.04 7.27 -6.48
C LYS A 186 6.94 8.03 -5.17
N ASP A 187 7.69 7.57 -4.17
CA ASP A 187 7.92 8.32 -2.94
C ASP A 187 8.93 9.47 -3.15
N ASN A 188 9.19 10.23 -2.08
CA ASN A 188 10.12 11.36 -2.13
C ASN A 188 11.58 10.96 -2.37
N THR A 189 11.91 9.67 -2.26
CA THR A 189 13.23 9.11 -2.59
C THR A 189 13.30 8.61 -4.04
N GLY A 190 12.17 8.59 -4.75
CA GLY A 190 12.04 8.06 -6.11
C GLY A 190 11.75 6.56 -6.17
N ALA A 191 11.57 5.90 -5.01
CA ALA A 191 11.25 4.48 -4.95
C ALA A 191 9.76 4.24 -5.24
N TRP A 192 9.46 3.14 -5.93
CA TRP A 192 8.08 2.72 -6.16
C TRP A 192 7.42 2.22 -4.87
N ARG A 193 6.15 2.60 -4.71
CA ARG A 193 5.28 2.19 -3.62
C ARG A 193 3.89 1.89 -4.15
N GLN A 194 3.24 0.83 -3.67
CA GLN A 194 1.85 0.55 -4.01
C GLN A 194 0.92 1.47 -3.21
N ALA A 195 0.18 2.33 -3.90
CA ALA A 195 -0.78 3.24 -3.29
C ALA A 195 -2.24 2.81 -3.51
N GLY A 196 -2.50 2.05 -4.58
CA GLY A 196 -3.84 1.55 -4.90
C GLY A 196 -3.87 0.08 -5.29
N ILE A 197 -5.06 -0.50 -5.22
CA ILE A 197 -5.42 -1.81 -5.77
C ILE A 197 -6.56 -1.55 -6.76
N VAL A 198 -6.44 -2.00 -8.01
CA VAL A 198 -7.51 -1.86 -9.02
C VAL A 198 -8.78 -2.52 -8.49
N SER A 199 -9.88 -1.78 -8.41
CA SER A 199 -11.12 -2.23 -7.79
C SER A 199 -12.26 -2.22 -8.80
N TRP A 200 -12.75 -1.03 -9.17
CA TRP A 200 -13.85 -0.88 -10.12
C TRP A 200 -13.69 0.39 -10.97
N GLY A 201 -14.57 0.57 -11.93
CA GLY A 201 -14.56 1.73 -12.83
C GLY A 201 -15.81 1.76 -13.69
N SER A 202 -15.83 2.65 -14.68
CA SER A 202 -16.90 2.64 -15.67
C SER A 202 -16.79 1.44 -16.62
N ASP A 203 -17.92 0.95 -17.10
CA ASP A 203 -17.98 0.03 -18.24
C ASP A 203 -18.75 0.70 -19.39
N PRO A 204 -18.10 1.03 -20.53
CA PRO A 204 -16.71 0.71 -20.88
C PRO A 204 -15.67 1.50 -20.07
N CYS A 205 -14.46 0.95 -19.95
CA CYS A 205 -13.33 1.60 -19.30
C CYS A 205 -12.91 2.89 -20.02
N ALA A 206 -12.23 3.81 -19.32
CA ALA A 206 -11.71 5.06 -19.89
C ALA A 206 -12.79 5.94 -20.55
N MET A 207 -14.04 5.88 -20.07
CA MET A 207 -15.12 6.76 -20.52
C MET A 207 -14.76 8.23 -20.26
N PRO A 208 -14.96 9.13 -21.24
CA PRO A 208 -14.67 10.55 -21.05
C PRO A 208 -15.36 11.11 -19.81
N GLY A 209 -14.58 11.75 -18.93
CA GLY A 209 -15.07 12.34 -17.69
C GLY A 209 -15.15 11.40 -16.50
N LEU A 210 -15.02 10.08 -16.67
CA LEU A 210 -14.97 9.10 -15.58
C LEU A 210 -13.53 8.64 -15.29
N TYR A 211 -13.30 8.03 -14.14
CA TYR A 211 -11.98 7.64 -13.64
C TYR A 211 -12.00 6.23 -13.09
N GLY A 212 -10.91 5.48 -13.22
CA GLY A 212 -10.75 4.22 -12.50
C GLY A 212 -10.72 4.45 -10.99
N VAL A 213 -11.30 3.52 -10.25
CA VAL A 213 -11.41 3.53 -8.78
C VAL A 213 -10.58 2.40 -8.19
N TYR A 214 -9.80 2.75 -7.17
CA TYR A 214 -8.82 1.87 -6.56
C TYR A 214 -8.99 1.89 -5.05
N SER A 215 -8.82 0.75 -4.39
CA SER A 215 -8.72 0.68 -2.94
C SER A 215 -7.44 1.37 -2.47
N ARG A 216 -7.57 2.34 -1.57
CA ARG A 216 -6.48 3.17 -1.04
C ARG A 216 -5.70 2.40 0.02
N VAL A 217 -4.53 1.90 -0.35
CA VAL A 217 -3.70 1.01 0.48
C VAL A 217 -3.40 1.59 1.87
N SER A 218 -3.16 2.90 1.98
CA SER A 218 -2.87 3.55 3.26
C SER A 218 -4.02 3.50 4.28
N GLU A 219 -5.27 3.31 3.84
CA GLU A 219 -6.43 3.14 4.72
C GLU A 219 -6.60 1.70 5.22
N PHE A 220 -5.87 0.74 4.64
CA PHE A 220 -5.92 -0.68 5.03
C PHE A 220 -4.67 -1.14 5.79
N ALA A 221 -3.82 -0.20 6.23
CA ALA A 221 -2.58 -0.53 6.92
C ALA A 221 -2.77 -1.39 8.18
N ASP A 222 -3.82 -1.10 8.95
CA ASP A 222 -4.16 -1.85 10.16
C ASP A 222 -4.61 -3.28 9.83
N PHE A 223 -5.37 -3.45 8.74
CA PHE A 223 -5.80 -4.78 8.29
C PHE A 223 -4.60 -5.62 7.81
N ILE A 224 -3.74 -5.04 6.98
CA ILE A 224 -2.58 -5.74 6.42
C ILE A 224 -1.61 -6.16 7.52
N SER A 225 -1.33 -5.29 8.49
CA SER A 225 -0.39 -5.55 9.59
C SER A 225 -0.87 -6.55 10.64
N GLN A 226 -2.14 -6.94 10.62
CA GLN A 226 -2.64 -8.05 11.44
C GLN A 226 -2.12 -9.40 10.97
N TYR A 227 -1.83 -9.55 9.68
CA TYR A 227 -1.48 -10.83 9.06
C TYR A 227 -0.07 -10.85 8.51
N VAL A 228 0.32 -9.76 7.85
CA VAL A 228 1.62 -9.66 7.20
C VAL A 228 2.60 -9.06 8.17
N ALA A 229 3.55 -9.89 8.61
CA ALA A 229 4.69 -9.46 9.38
C ALA A 229 5.68 -8.69 8.48
N LEU A 230 5.25 -7.55 7.94
CA LEU A 230 6.13 -6.70 7.14
C LEU A 230 7.27 -6.22 8.02
N SER A 231 8.50 -6.33 7.52
CA SER A 231 9.64 -5.70 8.18
C SER A 231 9.31 -4.23 8.40
N LEU A 232 9.21 -3.83 9.66
CA LEU A 232 8.95 -2.43 9.99
C LEU A 232 10.11 -1.61 9.44
N ASP A 233 9.81 -0.70 8.51
CA ASP A 233 10.79 0.26 8.01
C ASP A 233 11.38 1.06 9.18
N ALA A 234 12.66 1.42 9.07
CA ALA A 234 13.25 2.33 10.04
C ALA A 234 12.54 3.70 9.95
N PRO A 235 11.99 4.24 11.06
CA PRO A 235 11.42 5.57 11.05
C PRO A 235 12.51 6.61 10.74
N LYS A 236 12.17 7.69 10.03
CA LYS A 236 13.08 8.83 9.84
C LYS A 236 12.81 9.85 10.94
N LEU A 237 13.76 10.04 11.85
CA LEU A 237 13.66 10.95 12.99
C LEU A 237 14.18 12.33 12.60
N LYS A 238 13.55 13.38 13.11
CA LYS A 238 14.01 14.76 12.99
C LYS A 238 13.92 15.46 14.33
N ALA A 239 15.00 16.13 14.74
CA ALA A 239 15.01 17.02 15.89
C ALA A 239 14.94 18.50 15.46
N SER A 240 14.20 19.30 16.20
CA SER A 240 14.14 20.76 16.04
C SER A 240 14.17 21.43 17.40
N VAL A 241 15.01 22.45 17.56
CA VAL A 241 15.15 23.23 18.79
C VAL A 241 14.77 24.68 18.53
N SER A 242 13.88 25.22 19.37
CA SER A 242 13.51 26.63 19.39
C SER A 242 13.57 27.15 20.83
N GLY A 243 14.60 27.93 21.14
CA GLY A 243 14.91 28.30 22.53
C GLY A 243 15.14 27.07 23.40
N THR A 244 14.32 26.90 24.45
CA THR A 244 14.36 25.74 25.36
C THR A 244 13.42 24.61 24.95
N GLN A 245 12.65 24.78 23.87
CA GLN A 245 11.71 23.77 23.39
C GLN A 245 12.38 22.84 22.37
N LEU A 246 12.35 21.55 22.65
CA LEU A 246 12.70 20.49 21.71
C LEU A 246 11.41 19.93 21.10
N THR A 247 11.42 19.72 19.80
CA THR A 247 10.43 18.92 19.08
C THR A 247 11.14 17.77 18.37
N LEU A 248 10.68 16.55 18.64
CA LEU A 248 11.06 15.35 17.90
C LEU A 248 9.86 14.92 17.07
N SER A 249 10.07 14.69 15.79
CA SER A 249 9.03 14.18 14.88
C SER A 249 9.59 13.08 14.00
N TRP A 250 8.78 12.10 13.61
CA TRP A 250 9.21 11.01 12.76
C TRP A 250 8.18 10.59 11.72
N THR A 251 8.65 9.93 10.66
CA THR A 251 7.77 9.36 9.63
C THR A 251 7.00 8.16 10.20
N PRO A 252 5.67 8.08 9.99
CA PRO A 252 4.91 6.88 10.32
C PRO A 252 5.47 5.64 9.61
N VAL A 253 5.54 4.52 10.33
CA VAL A 253 5.98 3.22 9.81
C VAL A 253 4.75 2.31 9.66
N PHE A 254 4.63 1.67 8.51
CA PHE A 254 3.52 0.77 8.21
C PHE A 254 3.48 -0.41 9.20
N GLY A 255 2.32 -0.68 9.79
CA GLY A 255 2.14 -1.77 10.74
C GLY A 255 2.77 -1.55 12.11
N ALA A 256 3.33 -0.37 12.37
CA ALA A 256 3.78 0.00 13.69
C ALA A 256 2.58 0.28 14.61
N GLN A 257 2.49 -0.47 15.71
CA GLN A 257 1.54 -0.24 16.80
C GLN A 257 2.05 0.85 17.76
N GLY A 258 3.36 1.11 17.75
CA GLY A 258 3.95 2.23 18.45
C GLY A 258 5.43 2.39 18.21
N TYR A 259 6.04 3.29 18.98
CA TYR A 259 7.45 3.62 18.87
C TYR A 259 8.13 3.69 20.23
N THR A 260 9.40 3.29 20.26
CA THR A 260 10.29 3.45 21.41
C THR A 260 11.37 4.47 21.05
N LEU A 261 11.43 5.58 21.78
CA LEU A 261 12.52 6.56 21.67
C LEU A 261 13.68 6.13 22.56
N TYR A 262 14.88 6.15 22.00
CA TYR A 262 16.15 5.94 22.69
C TYR A 262 16.87 7.28 22.79
N TYR A 263 17.44 7.58 23.96
CA TYR A 263 18.26 8.78 24.13
C TYR A 263 19.48 8.53 25.02
N ALA A 264 20.56 9.23 24.73
CA ALA A 264 21.83 9.11 25.44
C ALA A 264 22.50 10.48 25.60
N PRO A 265 23.21 10.76 26.72
CA PRO A 265 23.88 12.05 26.91
C PRO A 265 24.92 12.33 25.82
N TYR A 266 24.88 13.52 25.23
CA TYR A 266 25.90 14.00 24.29
C TYR A 266 27.10 14.58 25.05
N PRO A 267 28.35 14.45 24.57
CA PRO A 267 28.78 13.71 23.37
C PRO A 267 29.16 12.24 23.64
N ASN A 268 29.16 11.80 24.90
CA ASN A 268 29.85 10.57 25.28
C ASN A 268 28.97 9.30 25.30
N ALA A 269 27.64 9.44 25.18
CA ALA A 269 26.67 8.35 25.16
C ALA A 269 26.87 7.28 26.26
N ILE A 270 27.23 7.72 27.47
CA ILE A 270 27.63 6.85 28.60
C ILE A 270 26.55 5.89 29.10
N TYR A 271 25.28 6.17 28.80
CA TYR A 271 24.15 5.27 29.03
C TYR A 271 23.04 5.59 28.03
N ILE A 272 22.18 4.60 27.77
CA ILE A 272 21.01 4.73 26.91
C ILE A 272 19.76 4.55 27.79
N LYS A 273 18.78 5.44 27.60
CA LYS A 273 17.46 5.35 28.21
C LYS A 273 16.40 5.26 27.11
N THR A 274 15.26 4.68 27.46
CA THR A 274 14.12 4.53 26.56
C THR A 274 12.89 5.24 27.08
N VAL A 275 12.03 5.67 26.15
CA VAL A 275 10.69 6.20 26.41
C VAL A 275 9.72 5.56 25.44
N GLU A 276 8.65 4.99 25.96
CA GLU A 276 7.52 4.50 25.15
C GLU A 276 6.70 5.68 24.64
N MET A 277 6.60 5.82 23.32
CA MET A 277 5.86 6.89 22.67
C MET A 277 4.44 6.47 22.29
N GLY A 278 4.15 5.17 22.29
CA GLY A 278 2.89 4.67 21.73
C GLY A 278 2.78 5.02 20.24
N ASN A 279 1.58 5.33 19.76
CA ASN A 279 1.29 5.55 18.34
C ASN A 279 1.47 7.01 17.87
N ILE A 280 2.03 7.89 18.68
CA ILE A 280 2.29 9.28 18.28
C ILE A 280 3.43 9.34 17.24
N THR A 281 3.49 10.43 16.48
CA THR A 281 4.55 10.67 15.47
C THR A 281 5.30 11.98 15.69
N SER A 282 4.97 12.69 16.76
CA SER A 282 5.63 13.92 17.18
C SER A 282 5.45 14.13 18.68
N VAL A 283 6.49 14.67 19.33
CA VAL A 283 6.48 15.08 20.73
C VAL A 283 7.29 16.35 20.90
N SER A 284 6.79 17.26 21.73
CA SER A 284 7.48 18.50 22.09
C SER A 284 7.56 18.65 23.60
N GLY A 285 8.68 19.20 24.08
CA GLY A 285 8.89 19.44 25.51
C GLY A 285 9.94 20.51 25.77
N TYR A 286 9.90 21.09 26.97
CA TYR A 286 10.89 22.06 27.42
C TYR A 286 12.02 21.33 28.18
N LEU A 287 13.25 21.67 27.85
CA LEU A 287 14.45 21.16 28.50
C LEU A 287 15.27 22.31 29.10
N TRP A 288 16.10 22.00 30.10
CA TRP A 288 16.97 23.00 30.71
C TRP A 288 18.11 23.39 29.76
N GLN A 289 18.63 24.60 29.92
CA GLN A 289 19.76 25.08 29.13
C GLN A 289 20.98 24.18 29.30
N GLY A 290 21.65 23.87 28.19
CA GLY A 290 22.80 22.96 28.15
C GLY A 290 22.43 21.48 28.12
N ALA A 291 21.14 21.12 28.15
CA ALA A 291 20.70 19.76 27.88
C ALA A 291 21.13 19.36 26.45
N ALA A 292 21.82 18.23 26.33
CA ALA A 292 22.34 17.74 25.07
C ALA A 292 22.27 16.21 25.01
N PHE A 293 21.66 15.69 23.96
CA PHE A 293 21.42 14.26 23.81
C PHE A 293 21.57 13.82 22.35
N TYR A 294 21.95 12.56 22.18
CA TYR A 294 21.65 11.79 20.97
C TYR A 294 20.27 11.16 21.11
N THR A 295 19.53 11.05 20.01
CA THR A 295 18.24 10.38 19.95
C THR A 295 18.13 9.48 18.73
N ALA A 296 17.51 8.31 18.92
CA ALA A 296 17.13 7.38 17.87
C ALA A 296 15.78 6.74 18.20
N LEU A 297 15.11 6.16 17.22
CA LEU A 297 13.75 5.64 17.37
C LEU A 297 13.66 4.24 16.76
N GLN A 298 12.86 3.36 17.35
CA GLN A 298 12.40 2.12 16.71
C GLN A 298 10.89 2.09 16.68
N ALA A 299 10.32 1.60 15.58
CA ALA A 299 8.92 1.22 15.51
C ALA A 299 8.76 -0.22 16.02
N TYR A 300 7.63 -0.52 16.67
CA TYR A 300 7.25 -1.87 17.04
C TYR A 300 5.80 -2.16 16.62
N GLY A 301 5.48 -3.42 16.38
CA GLY A 301 4.14 -3.86 16.00
C GLY A 301 4.10 -5.34 15.68
N SER A 302 3.02 -6.02 16.07
CA SER A 302 2.78 -7.44 15.77
C SER A 302 3.97 -8.35 16.10
N GLY A 303 4.65 -8.11 17.24
CA GLY A 303 5.80 -8.88 17.70
C GLY A 303 7.14 -8.56 17.03
N MET A 304 7.20 -7.54 16.17
CA MET A 304 8.40 -7.10 15.47
C MET A 304 8.90 -5.75 15.96
N VAL A 305 10.18 -5.46 15.68
CA VAL A 305 10.82 -4.15 15.85
C VAL A 305 11.55 -3.76 14.57
N SER A 306 11.46 -2.48 14.18
CA SER A 306 12.21 -1.94 13.03
C SER A 306 13.71 -1.89 13.31
N ALA A 307 14.52 -1.67 12.27
CA ALA A 307 15.85 -1.09 12.47
C ALA A 307 15.74 0.30 13.14
N TYR A 308 16.81 0.76 13.78
CA TYR A 308 16.86 2.10 14.36
C TYR A 308 16.73 3.17 13.25
N SER A 309 16.11 4.29 13.61
CA SER A 309 16.13 5.52 12.80
C SER A 309 17.55 6.03 12.57
N ASN A 310 17.68 7.07 11.74
CA ASN A 310 18.83 7.96 11.82
C ASN A 310 19.01 8.49 13.26
N ILE A 311 20.25 8.75 13.63
CA ILE A 311 20.58 9.38 14.92
C ILE A 311 20.52 10.89 14.73
N GLU A 312 19.68 11.53 15.53
CA GLU A 312 19.66 12.99 15.68
C GLU A 312 20.47 13.37 16.93
N SER A 313 21.04 14.57 16.93
CA SER A 313 21.64 15.17 18.12
C SER A 313 21.21 16.62 18.26
N PHE A 314 21.11 17.09 19.49
CA PHE A 314 20.74 18.47 19.77
C PHE A 314 21.42 18.99 21.03
N VAL A 315 21.52 20.32 21.11
CA VAL A 315 21.97 21.06 22.29
C VAL A 315 20.99 22.20 22.52
N ILE A 316 20.45 22.31 23.73
CA ILE A 316 19.57 23.41 24.12
C ILE A 316 20.43 24.63 24.46
N ASN A 317 20.46 25.59 23.54
CA ASN A 317 21.18 26.85 23.71
C ASN A 317 20.25 27.92 24.31
N ALA A 318 20.82 28.89 25.03
CA ALA A 318 20.05 30.08 25.39
C ALA A 318 19.59 30.80 24.10
N PRO A 319 18.44 31.49 24.12
CA PRO A 319 18.15 32.47 23.09
C PRO A 319 19.34 33.44 23.02
N SER A 320 19.87 33.65 21.81
CA SER A 320 20.82 34.74 21.60
C SER A 320 20.14 36.04 22.02
N PRO A 321 20.80 36.90 22.80
CA PRO A 321 20.20 38.14 23.31
C PRO A 321 19.78 39.09 22.20
#